data_AF-A0A438HBI2-F1
#
_entry.id   AF-A0A438HBI2-F1
#
_cell.length_a   1.000
_cell.length_b   1.000
_cell.length_c   1.000
_cell.angle_alpha   90.00
_cell.angle_beta   90.00
_cell.angle_gamma   90.00
#
_symmetry.space_group_name_H-M   'P 1'
#
loop_
_entity.id
_entity.type
_entity.pdbx_description
1 polymer ?
#
loop_
_entity_poly.entity_id
_entity_poly.type
_entity_poly.pdbx_seq_one_letter_code
_entity_poly.pdbx_strand_id
1 'polypeptide(L)'
;MRSLQEEKETAKALRVHTFADPGCPINPTSHFCDNIRIFLRECAELEDYNVDGMPTWCTLLVNENRGFVVPVYTIEESVKYAAKPFCDHCRCTGWSNHFVSKRRYHIIIPIDDEWNKPLDDGGSGYLCGREIMDLWDRICTILRTRKITVEDSSKKRFMDLRLLHGVAYGHPWFGRWGYRFCHGSFGVKEPNYERAIEILSSLELDQIIEDFGCTDRCMKIRQIFRFYRDLSETQLITLQRYPQDHAYSQIPSSCPEENEHSA
;
A
#
# COMPACT_ATOMS: atom_id res chain seq x y z
N MET A 1 -20.88 -20.32 21.95
CA MET A 1 -19.63 -19.71 21.45
C MET A 1 -18.57 -20.80 21.36
N ARG A 2 -18.61 -21.57 20.27
CA ARG A 2 -17.50 -22.45 19.89
C ARG A 2 -16.57 -21.59 19.03
N SER A 3 -15.32 -21.51 19.43
CA SER A 3 -14.26 -20.72 18.80
C SER A 3 -14.10 -21.12 17.33
N LEU A 4 -13.88 -20.13 16.46
CA LEU A 4 -13.43 -20.23 15.06
C LEU A 4 -12.07 -20.98 14.89
N GLN A 5 -11.61 -21.67 15.93
CA GLN A 5 -10.30 -22.27 16.08
C GLN A 5 -10.33 -23.78 15.92
N GLU A 6 -11.52 -24.41 15.93
CA GLU A 6 -11.66 -25.88 15.86
C GLU A 6 -12.21 -26.42 14.52
N GLU A 7 -12.47 -25.58 13.51
CA GLU A 7 -13.04 -26.03 12.22
C GLU A 7 -12.19 -25.63 10.99
N LYS A 8 -10.85 -25.56 11.16
CA LYS A 8 -9.87 -25.26 10.09
C LYS A 8 -8.69 -26.26 10.04
N GLU A 9 -8.92 -27.53 10.36
CA GLU A 9 -7.87 -28.56 10.37
C GLU A 9 -7.34 -28.97 8.98
N THR A 10 -7.88 -28.45 7.87
CA THR A 10 -7.44 -28.77 6.51
C THR A 10 -7.08 -27.57 5.65
N ALA A 11 -6.91 -26.38 6.24
CA ALA A 11 -6.62 -25.20 5.44
C ALA A 11 -5.14 -25.17 5.00
N LYS A 12 -4.87 -25.06 3.69
CA LYS A 12 -3.50 -24.96 3.15
C LYS A 12 -2.87 -23.62 3.55
N ALA A 13 -2.22 -23.62 4.71
CA ALA A 13 -1.44 -22.51 5.21
C ALA A 13 -0.16 -22.31 4.39
N LEU A 14 0.04 -21.09 3.85
CA LEU A 14 1.21 -20.73 3.04
C LEU A 14 2.08 -19.71 3.78
N ARG A 15 3.40 -19.78 3.63
CA ARG A 15 4.31 -18.85 4.32
C ARG A 15 4.26 -17.47 3.69
N VAL A 16 3.92 -16.44 4.48
CA VAL A 16 3.77 -15.06 3.98
C VAL A 16 5.04 -14.53 3.29
N HIS A 17 6.22 -14.88 3.81
CA HIS A 17 7.50 -14.36 3.34
C HIS A 17 8.01 -15.04 2.06
N THR A 18 7.50 -16.23 1.71
CA THR A 18 7.85 -16.92 0.44
C THR A 18 6.70 -16.99 -0.55
N PHE A 19 5.49 -16.59 -0.13
CA PHE A 19 4.30 -16.69 -0.96
C PHE A 19 4.39 -15.81 -2.20
N ALA A 20 4.13 -16.40 -3.37
CA ALA A 20 4.24 -15.75 -4.68
C ALA A 20 5.68 -15.43 -5.13
N ASP A 21 6.69 -15.95 -4.44
CA ASP A 21 8.07 -15.98 -4.97
C ASP A 21 8.13 -16.88 -6.21
N PRO A 22 9.10 -16.67 -7.12
CA PRO A 22 9.26 -17.53 -8.30
C PRO A 22 9.34 -19.02 -7.91
N GLY A 23 8.33 -19.79 -8.32
CA GLY A 23 8.25 -21.22 -8.03
C GLY A 23 7.54 -21.60 -6.72
N CYS A 24 7.01 -20.63 -5.95
CA CYS A 24 6.32 -20.90 -4.69
C CYS A 24 4.97 -20.14 -4.58
N PRO A 25 3.84 -20.83 -4.36
CA PRO A 25 3.62 -22.27 -4.44
C PRO A 25 3.44 -22.78 -5.88
N ILE A 26 3.36 -21.88 -6.86
CA ILE A 26 3.10 -22.18 -8.26
C ILE A 26 4.15 -21.54 -9.16
N ASN A 27 4.26 -22.02 -10.40
CA ASN A 27 5.12 -21.40 -11.43
C ASN A 27 4.34 -21.22 -12.74
N PRO A 28 3.30 -20.37 -12.76
CA PRO A 28 2.44 -20.24 -13.92
C PRO A 28 3.16 -19.49 -15.05
N THR A 29 2.99 -20.00 -16.27
CA THR A 29 3.66 -19.46 -17.47
C THR A 29 2.72 -18.81 -18.48
N SER A 30 1.41 -18.83 -18.23
CA SER A 30 0.39 -18.27 -19.13
C SER A 30 0.12 -16.79 -18.84
N HIS A 31 -1.00 -16.28 -19.34
CA HIS A 31 -1.50 -14.94 -19.08
C HIS A 31 -2.28 -14.87 -17.77
N PHE A 32 -2.47 -13.65 -17.25
CA PHE A 32 -3.22 -13.36 -16.03
C PHE A 32 -4.54 -14.14 -15.91
N CYS A 33 -5.33 -14.22 -16.98
CA CYS A 33 -6.64 -14.88 -16.97
C CYS A 33 -6.59 -16.38 -16.63
N ASP A 34 -5.49 -17.05 -16.95
CA ASP A 34 -5.28 -18.46 -16.61
C ASP A 34 -4.52 -18.57 -15.29
N ASN A 35 -3.51 -17.72 -15.08
CA ASN A 35 -2.67 -17.74 -13.88
C ASN A 35 -3.49 -17.50 -12.62
N ILE A 36 -4.48 -16.61 -12.64
CA ILE A 36 -5.37 -16.38 -11.48
C ILE A 36 -6.20 -17.62 -11.13
N ARG A 37 -6.59 -18.43 -12.12
CA ARG A 37 -7.34 -19.67 -11.86
C ARG A 37 -6.44 -20.76 -11.26
N ILE A 38 -5.20 -20.83 -11.73
CA ILE A 38 -4.19 -21.72 -11.13
C ILE A 38 -3.91 -21.27 -9.69
N PHE A 39 -3.73 -19.97 -9.48
CA PHE A 39 -3.57 -19.38 -8.16
C PHE A 39 -4.72 -19.77 -7.22
N LEU A 40 -5.97 -19.57 -7.62
CA LEU A 40 -7.12 -19.91 -6.78
C LEU A 40 -7.22 -21.41 -6.50
N ARG A 41 -6.92 -22.27 -7.48
CA ARG A 41 -6.96 -23.72 -7.30
C ARG A 41 -5.88 -24.22 -6.33
N GLU A 42 -4.67 -23.69 -6.45
CA GLU A 42 -3.50 -24.22 -5.75
C GLU A 42 -3.24 -23.52 -4.41
N CYS A 43 -3.72 -22.29 -4.24
CA CYS A 43 -3.35 -21.41 -3.12
C CYS A 43 -4.54 -20.98 -2.28
N ALA A 44 -5.77 -21.23 -2.71
CA ALA A 44 -6.96 -20.71 -2.05
C ALA A 44 -8.02 -21.80 -1.87
N GLU A 45 -8.80 -21.68 -0.82
CA GLU A 45 -9.95 -22.53 -0.55
C GLU A 45 -11.21 -21.74 -0.86
N LEU A 46 -12.18 -22.40 -1.50
CA LEU A 46 -13.48 -21.78 -1.78
C LEU A 46 -14.25 -21.72 -0.46
N GLU A 47 -14.72 -20.52 -0.12
CA GLU A 47 -15.56 -20.30 1.05
C GLU A 47 -16.98 -20.85 0.81
N ASP A 48 -17.64 -21.28 1.88
CA ASP A 48 -19.01 -21.80 1.83
C ASP A 48 -20.06 -20.69 1.66
N TYR A 49 -19.67 -19.44 1.88
CA TYR A 49 -20.46 -18.25 1.66
C TYR A 49 -20.05 -17.49 0.38
N ASN A 50 -20.98 -16.66 -0.11
CA ASN A 50 -20.74 -15.76 -1.23
C ASN A 50 -20.95 -14.31 -0.78
N VAL A 51 -20.18 -13.39 -1.35
CA VAL A 51 -20.36 -11.95 -1.15
C VAL A 51 -21.19 -11.42 -2.31
N ASP A 52 -22.42 -10.96 -2.05
CA ASP A 52 -23.36 -10.49 -3.10
C ASP A 52 -23.57 -11.51 -4.24
N GLY A 53 -23.57 -12.81 -3.92
CA GLY A 53 -23.67 -13.89 -4.90
C GLY A 53 -22.39 -14.14 -5.72
N MET A 54 -21.29 -13.46 -5.39
CA MET A 54 -19.98 -13.66 -6.00
C MET A 54 -19.19 -14.74 -5.24
N PRO A 55 -18.62 -15.73 -5.95
CA PRO A 55 -17.74 -16.73 -5.35
C PRO A 55 -16.55 -16.08 -4.65
N THR A 56 -16.27 -16.55 -3.43
CA THR A 56 -15.21 -16.02 -2.57
C THR A 56 -14.24 -17.13 -2.21
N TRP A 57 -12.95 -16.87 -2.34
CA TRP A 57 -11.87 -17.76 -1.92
C TRP A 57 -11.05 -17.11 -0.81
N CYS A 58 -10.46 -17.92 0.05
CA CYS A 58 -9.50 -17.48 1.05
C CYS A 58 -8.16 -18.19 0.90
N THR A 59 -7.10 -17.40 0.92
CA THR A 59 -5.71 -17.86 1.04
C THR A 59 -5.21 -17.49 2.43
N LEU A 60 -4.81 -18.48 3.23
CA LEU A 60 -4.26 -18.23 4.57
C LEU A 60 -2.74 -18.13 4.51
N LEU A 61 -2.22 -16.95 4.86
CA LEU A 61 -0.79 -16.68 4.91
C LEU A 61 -0.28 -16.67 6.36
N VAL A 62 0.62 -17.57 6.70
CA VAL A 62 1.21 -17.70 8.03
C VAL A 62 2.52 -16.93 8.10
N ASN A 63 2.67 -16.10 9.12
CA ASN A 63 3.93 -15.52 9.53
C ASN A 63 4.49 -16.31 10.73
N GLU A 64 5.37 -17.26 10.45
CA GLU A 64 6.00 -18.11 11.48
C GLU A 64 6.81 -17.29 12.50
N ASN A 65 7.45 -16.20 12.06
CA ASN A 65 8.32 -15.38 12.91
C ASN A 65 7.54 -14.57 13.94
N ARG A 66 6.32 -14.13 13.58
CA ARG A 66 5.48 -13.27 14.42
C ARG A 66 4.23 -13.99 14.96
N GLY A 67 4.04 -15.26 14.62
CA GLY A 67 3.00 -16.12 15.18
C GLY A 67 1.57 -15.76 14.77
N PHE A 68 1.36 -15.12 13.61
CA PHE A 68 0.02 -14.72 13.15
C PHE A 68 -0.34 -15.29 11.78
N VAL A 69 -1.63 -15.25 11.46
CA VAL A 69 -2.20 -15.68 10.17
C VAL A 69 -2.94 -14.51 9.54
N VAL A 70 -2.66 -14.25 8.26
CA VAL A 70 -3.30 -13.21 7.45
C VAL A 70 -4.18 -13.90 6.41
N PRO A 71 -5.51 -13.74 6.48
CA PRO A 71 -6.38 -14.16 5.40
C PRO A 71 -6.29 -13.18 4.23
N VAL A 72 -6.15 -13.70 3.01
CA VAL A 72 -6.27 -12.93 1.77
C VAL A 72 -7.47 -13.46 1.02
N TYR A 73 -8.50 -12.63 0.86
CA TYR A 73 -9.71 -13.00 0.16
C TYR A 73 -9.59 -12.67 -1.31
N THR A 74 -10.09 -13.55 -2.18
CA THR A 74 -10.27 -13.24 -3.60
C THR A 74 -11.72 -13.44 -3.97
N ILE A 75 -12.36 -12.43 -4.56
CA ILE A 75 -13.77 -12.48 -4.98
C ILE A 75 -13.81 -12.44 -6.52
N GLU A 76 -14.51 -13.40 -7.15
CA GLU A 76 -14.74 -13.40 -8.60
C GLU A 76 -16.06 -12.67 -8.92
N GLU A 77 -15.95 -11.44 -9.40
CA GLU A 77 -17.08 -10.66 -9.89
C GLU A 77 -17.39 -11.01 -11.36
N SER A 78 -18.67 -11.30 -11.64
CA SER A 78 -19.16 -11.47 -13.00
C SER A 78 -19.44 -10.11 -13.64
N VAL A 79 -18.61 -9.74 -14.62
CA VAL A 79 -18.64 -8.41 -15.25
C VAL A 79 -20.00 -8.11 -15.90
N LYS A 80 -20.72 -9.13 -16.37
CA LYS A 80 -22.06 -8.97 -16.97
C LYS A 80 -23.09 -8.39 -16.00
N TYR A 81 -22.96 -8.70 -14.70
CA TYR A 81 -23.92 -8.30 -13.67
C TYR A 81 -23.39 -7.15 -12.79
N ALA A 82 -22.19 -6.67 -13.09
CA ALA A 82 -21.58 -5.54 -12.39
C ALA A 82 -22.34 -4.24 -12.65
N ALA A 83 -22.40 -3.36 -11.64
CA ALA A 83 -22.96 -2.00 -11.80
C ALA A 83 -22.19 -1.19 -12.85
N LYS A 84 -20.89 -1.45 -13.01
CA LYS A 84 -20.01 -0.84 -14.02
C LYS A 84 -19.29 -1.93 -14.83
N PRO A 85 -19.96 -2.47 -15.87
CA PRO A 85 -19.47 -3.62 -16.64
C PRO A 85 -18.32 -3.27 -17.58
N PHE A 86 -18.24 -2.02 -18.05
CA PHE A 86 -17.23 -1.59 -19.01
C PHE A 86 -16.06 -0.88 -18.34
N CYS A 87 -14.85 -1.14 -18.83
CA CYS A 87 -13.64 -0.53 -18.30
C CYS A 87 -13.55 0.95 -18.70
N ASP A 88 -13.04 1.82 -17.82
CA ASP A 88 -12.95 3.26 -18.13
C ASP A 88 -12.06 3.53 -19.36
N HIS A 89 -10.99 2.76 -19.53
CA HIS A 89 -10.14 2.86 -20.71
C HIS A 89 -10.91 2.56 -22.00
N CYS A 90 -11.68 1.46 -22.01
CA CYS A 90 -12.53 1.01 -23.10
C CYS A 90 -13.62 2.04 -23.41
N ARG A 91 -14.19 2.63 -22.36
CA ARG A 91 -15.17 3.71 -22.46
C ARG A 91 -14.57 4.92 -23.17
N CYS A 92 -13.35 5.31 -22.81
CA CYS A 92 -12.68 6.48 -23.38
C CYS A 92 -12.14 6.26 -24.80
N THR A 93 -11.84 5.01 -25.21
CA THR A 93 -11.31 4.70 -26.55
C THR A 93 -12.40 4.34 -27.57
N GLY A 94 -13.68 4.47 -27.23
CA GLY A 94 -14.81 4.19 -28.15
C GLY A 94 -15.23 2.71 -28.21
N TRP A 95 -14.68 1.86 -27.33
CA TRP A 95 -15.06 0.44 -27.16
C TRP A 95 -16.12 0.25 -26.05
N SER A 96 -16.84 1.33 -25.71
CA SER A 96 -17.68 1.49 -24.52
C SER A 96 -18.80 0.47 -24.34
N ASN A 97 -19.16 -0.28 -25.39
CA ASN A 97 -20.24 -1.28 -25.39
C ASN A 97 -19.76 -2.73 -25.58
N HIS A 98 -18.44 -2.97 -25.58
CA HIS A 98 -17.86 -4.30 -25.76
C HIS A 98 -17.20 -4.82 -24.49
N PHE A 99 -17.54 -6.05 -24.10
CA PHE A 99 -16.87 -6.72 -22.99
C PHE A 99 -15.44 -7.10 -23.38
N VAL A 100 -14.47 -6.53 -22.67
CA VAL A 100 -13.05 -6.92 -22.79
C VAL A 100 -12.72 -8.12 -21.89
N SER A 101 -13.47 -8.31 -20.80
CA SER A 101 -13.39 -9.47 -19.92
C SER A 101 -14.78 -9.90 -19.46
N LYS A 102 -14.93 -11.19 -19.14
CA LYS A 102 -16.13 -11.76 -18.52
C LYS A 102 -16.08 -11.72 -16.99
N ARG A 103 -14.88 -11.60 -16.41
CA ARG A 103 -14.61 -11.72 -14.97
C ARG A 103 -13.69 -10.60 -14.48
N ARG A 104 -13.95 -10.11 -13.28
CA ARG A 104 -13.05 -9.23 -12.51
C ARG A 104 -12.76 -9.94 -11.19
N TYR A 105 -11.53 -9.82 -10.69
CA TYR A 105 -11.15 -10.40 -9.41
C TYR A 105 -10.81 -9.27 -8.43
N HIS A 106 -11.33 -9.36 -7.22
CA HIS A 106 -11.02 -8.44 -6.12
C HIS A 106 -10.21 -9.20 -5.09
N ILE A 107 -8.93 -8.86 -4.95
CA ILE A 107 -8.05 -9.44 -3.94
C ILE A 107 -8.02 -8.48 -2.76
N ILE A 108 -8.43 -8.94 -1.58
CA ILE A 108 -8.66 -8.14 -0.38
C ILE A 108 -7.80 -8.69 0.74
N ILE A 109 -6.95 -7.82 1.29
CA ILE A 109 -6.24 -8.06 2.56
C ILE A 109 -7.00 -7.24 3.61
N PRO A 110 -7.71 -7.88 4.56
CA PRO A 110 -8.52 -7.17 5.53
C PRO A 110 -7.64 -6.36 6.48
N ILE A 111 -8.22 -5.28 6.98
CA ILE A 111 -7.64 -4.47 8.04
C ILE A 111 -7.84 -5.24 9.35
N ASP A 112 -6.86 -5.17 10.25
CA ASP A 112 -7.02 -5.72 11.60
C ASP A 112 -7.99 -4.84 12.42
N ASP A 113 -8.92 -5.44 13.15
CA ASP A 113 -10.00 -4.77 13.89
C ASP A 113 -9.52 -4.09 15.20
N GLU A 114 -8.31 -3.54 15.25
CA GLU A 114 -7.74 -2.94 16.46
C GLU A 114 -7.30 -1.49 16.25
N TRP A 115 -8.26 -0.58 16.37
CA TRP A 115 -8.06 0.89 16.29
C TRP A 115 -7.40 1.50 17.55
N ASN A 116 -7.18 0.73 18.63
CA ASN A 116 -6.84 1.26 19.96
C ASN A 116 -5.49 0.81 20.57
N LYS A 117 -4.54 0.28 19.79
CA LYS A 117 -3.19 0.00 20.32
C LYS A 117 -2.25 1.21 20.16
N PRO A 118 -1.41 1.51 21.17
CA PRO A 118 -0.40 2.56 21.08
C PRO A 118 0.61 2.23 19.98
N LEU A 119 1.18 3.30 19.42
CA LEU A 119 1.95 3.36 18.19
C LEU A 119 3.19 2.45 18.21
N ASP A 120 3.01 1.21 17.76
CA ASP A 120 4.06 0.48 17.07
C ASP A 120 3.64 0.31 15.60
N ASP A 121 4.61 0.29 14.71
CA ASP A 121 4.52 0.68 13.31
C ASP A 121 3.18 0.54 12.56
N GLY A 122 2.81 1.63 11.88
CA GLY A 122 1.53 1.83 11.22
C GLY A 122 1.20 0.87 10.06
N GLY A 123 0.87 -0.38 10.36
CA GLY A 123 0.28 -1.40 9.50
C GLY A 123 -1.13 -1.83 9.87
N SER A 124 -1.68 -2.80 9.15
CA SER A 124 -2.57 -3.79 9.77
C SER A 124 -1.81 -4.40 10.96
N GLY A 125 -2.45 -4.77 12.08
CA GLY A 125 -1.71 -5.32 13.25
C GLY A 125 -0.86 -6.56 12.92
N TYR A 126 -1.07 -7.15 11.75
CA TYR A 126 -0.29 -8.23 11.16
C TYR A 126 0.85 -7.73 10.25
N LEU A 127 0.54 -7.02 9.16
CA LEU A 127 1.52 -6.53 8.17
C LEU A 127 1.63 -5.01 8.14
N CYS A 128 2.86 -4.49 8.19
CA CYS A 128 3.15 -3.08 7.92
C CYS A 128 2.93 -2.74 6.43
N GLY A 129 2.77 -1.46 6.11
CA GLY A 129 2.53 -1.01 4.72
C GLY A 129 3.61 -1.47 3.73
N ARG A 130 4.86 -1.62 4.18
CA ARG A 130 5.95 -2.17 3.37
C ARG A 130 5.72 -3.64 3.05
N GLU A 131 5.45 -4.47 4.06
CA GLU A 131 5.19 -5.90 3.88
C GLU A 131 3.97 -6.15 2.99
N ILE A 132 2.93 -5.31 3.09
CA ILE A 132 1.76 -5.38 2.20
C ILE A 132 2.15 -5.12 0.75
N MET A 133 2.95 -4.09 0.48
CA MET A 133 3.39 -3.78 -0.87
C MET A 133 4.34 -4.85 -1.43
N ASP A 134 5.24 -5.41 -0.63
CA ASP A 134 6.11 -6.52 -1.02
C ASP A 134 5.30 -7.78 -1.35
N LEU A 135 4.26 -8.08 -0.58
CA LEU A 135 3.32 -9.15 -0.88
C LEU A 135 2.55 -8.88 -2.17
N TRP A 136 2.04 -7.66 -2.35
CA TRP A 136 1.27 -7.28 -3.54
C TRP A 136 2.11 -7.34 -4.82
N ASP A 137 3.37 -6.89 -4.76
CA ASP A 137 4.29 -6.91 -5.89
C ASP A 137 4.59 -8.35 -6.35
N ARG A 138 4.79 -9.26 -5.40
CA ARG A 138 4.97 -10.69 -5.69
C ARG A 138 3.72 -11.33 -6.29
N ILE A 139 2.54 -11.04 -5.73
CA ILE A 139 1.26 -11.51 -6.28
C ILE A 139 1.08 -11.02 -7.72
N CYS A 140 1.36 -9.74 -7.99
CA CYS A 140 1.26 -9.17 -9.33
C CYS A 140 2.25 -9.84 -10.30
N THR A 141 3.48 -10.10 -9.83
CA THR A 141 4.53 -10.76 -10.60
C THR A 141 4.15 -12.19 -10.96
N ILE A 142 3.72 -13.01 -9.99
CA ILE A 142 3.33 -14.41 -10.23
C ILE A 142 2.11 -14.51 -11.14
N LEU A 143 1.16 -13.56 -11.01
CA LEU A 143 -0.01 -13.49 -11.89
C LEU A 143 0.31 -12.92 -13.27
N ARG A 144 1.53 -12.40 -13.49
CA ARG A 144 1.97 -11.75 -14.73
C ARG A 144 1.05 -10.61 -15.15
N THR A 145 0.70 -9.76 -14.18
CA THR A 145 -0.07 -8.54 -14.45
C THR A 145 0.72 -7.61 -15.35
N ARG A 146 0.10 -7.13 -16.43
CA ARG A 146 0.79 -6.29 -17.43
C ARG A 146 0.91 -4.83 -17.03
N LYS A 147 -0.09 -4.31 -16.32
CA LYS A 147 -0.15 -2.92 -15.88
C LYS A 147 -0.85 -2.86 -14.54
N ILE A 148 -0.24 -2.14 -13.61
CA ILE A 148 -0.72 -1.97 -12.24
C ILE A 148 -0.82 -0.49 -11.98
N THR A 149 -1.89 -0.07 -11.32
CA THR A 149 -2.11 1.29 -10.86
C THR A 149 -2.43 1.22 -9.38
N VAL A 150 -1.96 2.21 -8.62
CA VAL A 150 -2.26 2.31 -7.19
C VAL A 150 -3.12 3.55 -6.94
N GLU A 151 -4.15 3.38 -6.13
CA GLU A 151 -4.94 4.46 -5.58
C GLU A 151 -4.78 4.42 -4.06
N ASP A 152 -4.29 5.52 -3.50
CA ASP A 152 -4.03 5.65 -2.06
C ASP A 152 -5.11 6.53 -1.42
N SER A 153 -6.02 5.90 -0.70
CA SER A 153 -7.07 6.57 0.09
C SER A 153 -6.72 6.68 1.58
N SER A 154 -5.51 6.26 1.98
CA SER A 154 -5.11 6.21 3.38
C SER A 154 -4.91 7.61 3.94
N LYS A 155 -5.44 7.85 5.15
CA LYS A 155 -5.18 9.08 5.94
C LYS A 155 -4.11 8.85 7.01
N LYS A 156 -3.49 7.66 7.03
CA LYS A 156 -2.51 7.23 8.04
C LYS A 156 -1.21 8.01 7.88
N ARG A 157 -0.72 8.58 9.00
CA ARG A 157 0.44 9.49 9.09
C ARG A 157 0.26 10.67 8.12
N PHE A 158 -0.16 11.82 8.67
CA PHE A 158 -0.58 13.07 7.99
C PHE A 158 0.00 13.31 6.59
N MET A 159 -0.79 13.92 5.70
CA MET A 159 -0.39 14.24 4.32
C MET A 159 0.96 14.95 4.20
N ASP A 160 1.31 15.79 5.18
CA ASP A 160 2.58 16.52 5.21
C ASP A 160 3.80 15.59 5.19
N LEU A 161 3.74 14.44 5.88
CA LEU A 161 4.82 13.45 5.88
C LEU A 161 4.97 12.75 4.52
N ARG A 162 3.86 12.57 3.81
CA ARG A 162 3.87 11.97 2.48
C ARG A 162 4.44 12.93 1.46
N LEU A 163 4.11 14.22 1.59
CA LEU A 163 4.72 15.28 0.80
C LEU A 163 6.21 15.35 1.08
N LEU A 164 6.61 15.37 2.36
CA LEU A 164 8.02 15.39 2.76
C LEU A 164 8.80 14.21 2.17
N HIS A 165 8.23 13.00 2.17
CA HIS A 165 8.81 11.86 1.48
C HIS A 165 9.01 12.12 -0.02
N GLY A 166 7.96 12.59 -0.68
CA GLY A 166 7.99 12.91 -2.11
C GLY A 166 9.11 13.87 -2.47
N VAL A 167 9.33 14.88 -1.62
CA VAL A 167 10.34 15.91 -1.84
C VAL A 167 11.76 15.43 -1.52
N ALA A 168 11.93 14.64 -0.45
CA ALA A 168 13.23 14.10 -0.05
C ALA A 168 13.74 13.02 -1.01
N TYR A 169 12.85 12.14 -1.49
CA TYR A 169 13.21 10.99 -2.33
C TYR A 169 12.93 11.22 -3.83
N GLY A 170 12.27 12.32 -4.19
CA GLY A 170 11.89 12.63 -5.58
C GLY A 170 10.73 11.77 -6.11
N HIS A 171 10.12 10.92 -5.28
CA HIS A 171 9.04 10.02 -5.67
C HIS A 171 8.09 9.73 -4.50
N PRO A 172 6.81 9.38 -4.76
CA PRO A 172 5.90 8.96 -3.70
C PRO A 172 6.43 7.72 -3.00
N TRP A 173 5.87 7.39 -1.83
CA TRP A 173 6.32 6.25 -1.04
C TRP A 173 6.23 4.91 -1.79
N PHE A 174 5.25 4.76 -2.67
CA PHE A 174 5.11 3.62 -3.59
C PHE A 174 6.21 3.50 -4.64
N GLY A 175 6.98 4.58 -4.90
CA GLY A 175 8.03 4.60 -5.91
C GLY A 175 9.12 3.56 -5.69
N ARG A 176 9.29 3.09 -4.43
CA ARG A 176 10.19 1.97 -4.09
C ARG A 176 9.85 0.66 -4.82
N TRP A 177 8.58 0.45 -5.18
CA TRP A 177 8.11 -0.68 -5.97
C TRP A 177 7.97 -0.33 -7.46
N GLY A 178 8.67 0.70 -7.94
CA GLY A 178 8.68 1.10 -9.35
C GLY A 178 7.44 1.87 -9.82
N TYR A 179 6.50 2.18 -8.93
CA TYR A 179 5.35 3.03 -9.25
C TYR A 179 5.80 4.43 -9.63
N ARG A 180 5.31 4.91 -10.76
CA ARG A 180 5.64 6.20 -11.33
C ARG A 180 4.37 6.94 -11.72
N PHE A 181 4.53 8.21 -12.08
CA PHE A 181 3.45 8.99 -12.66
C PHE A 181 2.85 8.23 -13.85
N CYS A 182 1.53 7.99 -13.82
CA CYS A 182 0.83 7.32 -14.91
C CYS A 182 -0.15 8.26 -15.61
N HIS A 183 -0.96 9.00 -14.85
CA HIS A 183 -1.89 9.99 -15.36
C HIS A 183 -2.16 11.06 -14.31
N GLY A 184 -2.13 12.33 -14.72
CA GLY A 184 -2.54 13.43 -13.88
C GLY A 184 -4.04 13.70 -13.99
N SER A 185 -4.55 14.57 -13.12
CA SER A 185 -5.86 15.20 -13.31
C SER A 185 -5.87 16.05 -14.60
N PHE A 186 -7.05 16.45 -15.07
CA PHE A 186 -7.19 17.21 -16.32
C PHE A 186 -6.22 18.40 -16.39
N GLY A 187 -5.37 18.44 -17.42
CA GLY A 187 -4.35 19.48 -17.61
C GLY A 187 -3.01 19.24 -16.89
N VAL A 188 -2.92 18.24 -16.01
CA VAL A 188 -1.66 17.86 -15.34
C VAL A 188 -0.97 16.76 -16.15
N LYS A 189 0.17 17.10 -16.74
CA LYS A 189 1.04 16.18 -17.47
C LYS A 189 2.28 15.83 -16.66
N GLU A 190 3.00 14.80 -17.09
CA GLU A 190 4.25 14.36 -16.47
C GLU A 190 5.27 15.50 -16.28
N PRO A 191 5.52 16.40 -17.24
CA PRO A 191 6.45 17.52 -17.03
C PRO A 191 6.01 18.47 -15.92
N ASN A 192 4.70 18.66 -15.74
CA ASN A 192 4.18 19.51 -14.66
C ASN A 192 4.46 18.87 -13.29
N TYR A 193 4.37 17.54 -13.21
CA TYR A 193 4.68 16.78 -12.00
C TYR A 193 6.18 16.82 -11.69
N GLU A 194 7.04 16.54 -12.67
CA GLU A 194 8.50 16.60 -12.51
C GLU A 194 8.94 18.00 -12.06
N ARG A 195 8.43 19.04 -12.73
CA ARG A 195 8.69 20.44 -12.36
C ARG A 195 8.24 20.77 -10.94
N ALA A 196 7.10 20.24 -10.50
CA ALA A 196 6.62 20.45 -9.13
C ALA A 196 7.55 19.80 -8.10
N ILE A 197 8.04 18.58 -8.37
CA ILE A 197 9.03 17.90 -7.51
C ILE A 197 10.33 18.71 -7.46
N GLU A 198 10.86 19.17 -8.59
CA GLU A 198 12.08 20.01 -8.62
C GLU A 198 11.95 21.27 -7.78
N ILE A 199 10.83 22.00 -7.93
CA ILE A 199 10.57 23.23 -7.17
C ILE A 199 10.54 22.91 -5.68
N LEU A 200 9.76 21.91 -5.27
CA LEU A 200 9.65 21.54 -3.87
C LEU A 200 10.99 21.07 -3.27
N SER A 201 11.79 20.31 -4.03
CA SER A 201 13.10 19.81 -3.58
C SER A 201 14.16 20.91 -3.44
N SER A 202 14.00 22.01 -4.18
CA SER A 202 14.87 23.18 -4.10
C SER A 202 14.57 24.13 -2.94
N LEU A 203 13.46 23.94 -2.22
CA LEU A 203 13.09 24.80 -1.10
C LEU A 203 14.06 24.64 0.07
N GLU A 204 14.47 25.78 0.63
CA GLU A 204 15.32 25.83 1.81
C GLU A 204 14.50 25.47 3.06
N LEU A 205 15.08 24.63 3.91
CA LEU A 205 14.43 24.16 5.14
C LEU A 205 14.05 25.31 6.07
N ASP A 206 14.88 26.36 6.13
CA ASP A 206 14.64 27.52 6.98
C ASP A 206 13.44 28.35 6.49
N GLN A 207 13.26 28.51 5.16
CA GLN A 207 12.10 29.18 4.57
C GLN A 207 10.81 28.41 4.86
N ILE A 208 10.85 27.08 4.75
CA ILE A 208 9.72 26.22 5.12
C ILE A 208 9.38 26.40 6.61
N ILE A 209 10.37 26.36 7.50
CA ILE A 209 10.13 26.52 8.94
C ILE A 209 9.50 27.88 9.28
N GLU A 210 9.93 28.94 8.59
CA GLU A 210 9.39 30.30 8.74
C GLU A 210 7.94 30.39 8.21
N ASP A 211 7.68 29.88 7.01
CA ASP A 211 6.36 29.90 6.36
C ASP A 211 5.30 29.12 7.16
N PHE A 212 5.69 28.05 7.86
CA PHE A 212 4.78 27.22 8.63
C PHE A 212 4.63 27.65 10.10
N GLY A 213 5.23 28.77 10.55
CA GLY A 213 5.50 29.10 11.96
C GLY A 213 4.36 29.09 13.00
N CYS A 214 3.08 28.99 12.60
CA CYS A 214 1.93 29.21 13.50
C CYS A 214 0.92 28.05 13.63
N THR A 215 1.22 26.82 13.20
CA THR A 215 0.28 25.68 13.33
C THR A 215 0.85 24.51 14.13
N ASP A 216 0.04 23.78 14.89
CA ASP A 216 0.47 22.58 15.65
C ASP A 216 1.11 21.50 14.75
N ARG A 217 0.66 21.41 13.49
CA ARG A 217 1.26 20.54 12.46
C ARG A 217 2.70 20.93 12.15
N CYS A 218 3.01 22.23 12.15
CA CYS A 218 4.37 22.73 11.96
C CYS A 218 5.31 22.30 13.08
N MET A 219 4.84 22.25 14.34
CA MET A 219 5.70 21.83 15.45
C MET A 219 6.24 20.41 15.25
N LYS A 220 5.42 19.49 14.75
CA LYS A 220 5.84 18.12 14.42
C LYS A 220 6.84 18.07 13.26
N ILE A 221 6.60 18.85 12.19
CA ILE A 221 7.51 18.94 11.04
C ILE A 221 8.86 19.56 11.46
N ARG A 222 8.84 20.58 12.31
CA ARG A 222 10.05 21.20 12.88
C ARG A 222 10.85 20.23 13.75
N GLN A 223 10.17 19.42 14.57
CA GLN A 223 10.82 18.37 15.36
C GLN A 223 11.50 17.34 14.44
N ILE A 224 10.84 16.94 13.35
CA ILE A 224 11.43 16.08 12.33
C ILE A 224 12.65 16.75 11.70
N PHE A 225 12.56 17.99 11.22
CA PHE A 225 13.71 18.66 10.62
C PHE A 225 14.89 18.81 11.58
N ARG A 226 14.64 19.13 12.85
CA ARG A 226 15.68 19.18 13.89
C ARG A 226 16.32 17.81 14.09
N PHE A 227 15.53 16.77 14.26
CA PHE A 227 16.01 15.41 14.46
C PHE A 227 16.94 14.94 13.33
N TYR A 228 16.57 15.19 12.08
CA TYR A 228 17.43 14.80 10.94
C TYR A 228 18.62 15.70 10.73
N ARG A 229 18.53 16.98 11.10
CA ARG A 229 19.67 17.91 11.10
C ARG A 229 20.72 17.52 12.14
N ASP A 230 20.28 16.98 13.28
CA ASP A 230 21.16 16.51 14.34
C ASP A 230 21.81 15.15 13.99
N LEU A 231 21.14 14.33 13.17
CA LEU A 231 21.67 13.07 12.66
C LEU A 231 22.57 13.22 11.43
N SER A 232 22.43 14.30 10.67
CA SER A 232 23.22 14.53 9.46
C SER A 232 24.59 15.14 9.80
N GLU A 233 25.67 14.49 9.39
CA GLU A 233 27.04 15.03 9.49
C GLU A 233 27.26 16.30 8.63
N THR A 234 26.32 16.61 7.72
CA THR A 234 26.35 17.78 6.84
C THR A 234 25.16 18.69 7.08
N GLN A 235 25.33 20.00 6.90
CA GLN A 235 24.24 20.97 7.06
C GLN A 235 23.14 20.70 6.02
N LEU A 236 21.99 20.21 6.47
CA LEU A 236 20.78 20.07 5.66
C LEU A 236 20.23 21.45 5.34
N ILE A 237 20.56 21.98 4.15
CA ILE A 237 20.12 23.30 3.67
C ILE A 237 18.82 23.16 2.86
N THR A 238 18.70 22.11 2.05
CA THR A 238 17.53 21.83 1.21
C THR A 238 16.98 20.43 1.47
N LEU A 239 15.70 20.23 1.15
CA LEU A 239 15.04 18.93 1.29
C LEU A 239 15.67 17.82 0.43
N GLN A 240 16.37 18.20 -0.66
CA GLN A 240 17.10 17.27 -1.53
C GLN A 240 18.29 16.58 -0.84
N ARG A 241 18.85 17.15 0.23
CA ARG A 241 20.00 16.57 0.97
C ARG A 241 19.59 15.65 2.12
N TYR A 242 18.30 15.43 2.33
CA TYR A 242 17.82 14.57 3.40
C TYR A 242 18.40 13.14 3.25
N PRO A 243 18.90 12.50 4.32
CA PRO A 243 19.66 11.25 4.19
C PRO A 243 18.86 10.17 3.46
N GLN A 244 19.41 9.70 2.34
CA GLN A 244 18.76 8.77 1.42
C GLN A 244 18.56 7.37 2.05
N ASP A 245 19.32 7.02 3.11
CA ASP A 245 19.43 5.62 3.53
C ASP A 245 18.73 5.20 4.83
N HIS A 246 18.18 6.10 5.67
CA HIS A 246 17.68 5.66 6.99
C HIS A 246 16.38 6.31 7.52
N ALA A 247 15.66 7.09 6.71
CA ALA A 247 14.60 7.95 7.25
C ALA A 247 13.35 7.25 7.81
N TYR A 248 13.07 5.98 7.50
CA TYR A 248 11.84 5.34 8.01
C TYR A 248 12.02 4.47 9.24
N SER A 249 13.24 4.05 9.54
CA SER A 249 13.52 3.09 10.62
C SER A 249 13.90 3.74 11.95
N GLN A 250 14.05 5.07 12.00
CA GLN A 250 14.57 5.77 13.18
C GLN A 250 13.76 7.01 13.59
N ILE A 251 12.52 7.18 13.13
CA ILE A 251 11.64 8.18 13.76
C ILE A 251 11.37 7.68 15.18
N PRO A 252 11.84 8.36 16.25
CA PRO A 252 11.65 7.89 17.61
C PRO A 252 10.17 7.82 17.92
N SER A 253 9.72 6.71 18.51
CA SER A 253 8.35 6.49 19.00
C SER A 253 7.95 7.42 20.16
N SER A 254 8.86 8.28 20.61
CA SER A 254 8.65 9.19 21.73
C SER A 254 8.70 10.65 21.29
N CYS A 255 7.58 11.18 20.80
CA CYS A 255 7.23 12.56 21.13
C CYS A 255 6.60 12.54 22.53
N PRO A 256 7.00 13.41 23.47
CA PRO A 256 6.45 13.40 24.81
C PRO A 256 4.94 13.67 24.74
N GLU A 257 4.15 12.77 25.34
CA GLU A 257 2.76 13.02 25.68
C GLU A 257 2.76 14.15 26.71
N GLU A 258 2.35 15.35 26.30
CA GLU A 258 1.97 16.37 27.27
C GLU A 258 0.60 15.98 27.83
N ASN A 259 0.61 15.64 29.12
CA ASN A 259 -0.55 15.41 29.96
C ASN A 259 -1.50 16.61 29.90
N GLU A 260 -2.60 16.50 29.15
CA GLU A 260 -3.77 17.35 29.39
C GLU A 260 -4.54 16.79 30.60
N HIS A 261 -4.05 17.11 31.79
CA HIS A 261 -4.90 17.28 32.97
C HIS A 261 -4.99 18.78 33.27
N SER A 262 -6.22 19.28 33.30
CA SER A 262 -6.71 20.54 33.87
C SER A 262 -7.24 21.56 32.86
N ALA A 263 -8.54 21.47 32.57
CA ALA A 263 -9.56 22.43 33.02
C ALA A 263 -10.96 21.94 32.61
#